data_AF-A0A814CVU7-F1
#
_entry.id   AF-A0A814CVU7-F1
#
_cell.length_a   1.000
_cell.length_b   1.000
_cell.length_c   1.000
_cell.angle_alpha   90.00
_cell.angle_beta   90.00
_cell.angle_gamma   90.00
#
_symmetry.space_group_name_H-M   'P 1'
#
loop_
_entity.id
_entity.type
_entity.pdbx_description
1 polymer ?
#
loop_
_entity_poly.entity_id
_entity_poly.type
_entity_poly.pdbx_seq_one_letter_code
_entity_poly.pdbx_strand_id
1 'polypeptide(L)'
;MATANTLIELYLCHNEIGDIGARYLAEALRNHQTLTTLDLSHNHIGNDGMKYLNNILKENKILTELELQGNPSNYGAIVSAAVQIRNYGTITTMNLNNESIGDNGIKFLAEVLHNNETITMLNLSQNKIGEMGAQNLGEILQNNKTLKTLELSSNEIRHMGTKYLSDSLKINKTVTIINISKNHIEDIGAQHLANGLQNNTTITELDLSYNEIGDIGMGHLGDALRNNTTITRTNLSNNHIGNIGAQHLANGLQNNTTIIELGLSNNEIGDSGVEYLGDALRNNTTMVALYLSNNQIGYIGAQQLFNSLETNKTITKVIISKNKSKYCEAVESAIGIRNDKTITDLYLSDNDISDIGVQYLANVLENNTTITSIDVSGNRIGDNGAKYLGDALKNNKTLTTLMIDSDEDQISQITDIGLQFLVDALQNNTTLQFLQLRSNISGYSAVAIATIELRNKNRTISTLGLSERDIGDEEIQYLVNALDDNRTLCELTLESNQIGDNGIKYLSAALENNITLTNLYLAQNQIGDIGAQCLADILKNNKTLYKLTLAWNQIGDTGAKQLALALKNNEILEELTLNNNKVSIELQNYMETADTRFYLEE
;
A
#
# COMPACT_ATOMS: atom_id res chain seq x y z
N MET A 1 17.89 -9.63 -58.81
CA MET A 1 17.80 -10.54 -57.65
C MET A 1 17.52 -9.67 -56.45
N ALA A 2 16.29 -9.70 -55.92
CA ALA A 2 15.99 -9.10 -54.64
C ALA A 2 16.77 -9.89 -53.59
N THR A 3 17.69 -9.24 -52.88
CA THR A 3 18.32 -9.81 -51.70
C THR A 3 17.21 -10.20 -50.74
N ALA A 4 17.13 -11.47 -50.37
CA ALA A 4 16.23 -11.93 -49.34
C ALA A 4 16.60 -11.17 -48.05
N ASN A 5 15.77 -10.23 -47.62
CA ASN A 5 15.94 -9.59 -46.32
C ASN A 5 15.81 -10.69 -45.27
N THR A 6 16.92 -11.07 -44.64
CA THR A 6 17.00 -12.12 -43.62
C THR A 6 17.03 -11.56 -42.20
N LEU A 7 16.96 -10.23 -42.06
CA LEU A 7 17.03 -9.56 -40.77
C LEU A 7 15.72 -9.76 -39.98
N ILE A 8 15.82 -10.47 -38.86
CA ILE A 8 14.69 -10.82 -37.98
C ILE A 8 14.59 -9.85 -36.81
N GLU A 9 15.72 -9.47 -36.23
CA GLU A 9 15.80 -8.58 -35.08
C GLU A 9 16.77 -7.43 -35.39
N LEU A 10 16.43 -6.22 -34.96
CA LEU A 10 17.25 -5.03 -35.15
C LEU A 10 17.20 -4.17 -33.90
N TYR A 11 18.36 -4.05 -33.23
CA TYR A 11 18.52 -3.23 -32.03
C TYR A 11 19.30 -1.97 -32.39
N LEU A 12 18.67 -0.82 -32.22
CA LEU A 12 19.22 0.51 -32.51
C LEU A 12 19.10 1.44 -31.30
N CYS A 13 19.00 0.91 -30.08
CA CYS A 13 18.88 1.70 -28.87
C CYS A 13 20.09 2.63 -28.62
N HIS A 14 19.86 3.75 -27.92
CA HIS A 14 20.87 4.75 -27.56
C HIS A 14 21.62 5.39 -28.74
N ASN A 15 20.90 5.76 -29.81
CA ASN A 15 21.46 6.54 -30.93
C ASN A 15 20.77 7.91 -31.07
N GLU A 16 21.10 8.67 -32.11
CA GLU A 16 20.51 9.99 -32.42
C GLU A 16 19.62 9.94 -33.67
N ILE A 17 18.74 8.92 -33.76
CA ILE A 17 17.91 8.69 -34.96
C ILE A 17 16.98 9.88 -35.24
N GLY A 18 16.32 10.41 -34.21
CA GLY A 18 15.38 11.53 -34.32
C GLY A 18 14.17 11.28 -35.22
N ASP A 19 13.32 12.29 -35.40
CA ASP A 19 12.09 12.19 -36.21
C ASP A 19 12.36 11.84 -37.68
N ILE A 20 13.44 12.39 -38.24
CA ILE A 20 13.81 12.16 -39.64
C ILE A 20 14.29 10.72 -39.84
N GLY A 21 15.12 10.20 -38.94
CA GLY A 21 15.57 8.82 -38.99
C GLY A 21 14.41 7.85 -38.80
N ALA A 22 13.50 8.15 -37.87
CA ALA A 22 12.28 7.35 -37.66
C ALA A 22 11.40 7.31 -38.91
N ARG A 23 11.27 8.41 -39.67
CA ARG A 23 10.57 8.41 -40.96
C ARG A 23 11.20 7.45 -41.96
N TYR A 24 12.52 7.48 -42.12
CA TYR A 24 13.21 6.59 -43.07
C TYR A 24 13.15 5.13 -42.63
N LEU A 25 13.26 4.86 -41.33
CA LEU A 25 13.03 3.52 -40.78
C LEU A 25 11.61 3.05 -41.06
N ALA A 26 10.60 3.89 -40.83
CA ALA A 26 9.22 3.58 -41.18
C ALA A 26 9.08 3.24 -42.69
N GLU A 27 9.66 4.03 -43.58
CA GLU A 27 9.64 3.74 -45.03
C GLU A 27 10.32 2.40 -45.36
N ALA A 28 11.44 2.07 -44.70
CA ALA A 28 12.12 0.80 -44.87
C ALA A 28 11.27 -0.39 -44.35
N LEU A 29 10.57 -0.21 -43.23
CA LEU A 29 9.68 -1.20 -42.64
C LEU A 29 8.48 -1.52 -43.53
N ARG A 30 7.98 -0.57 -44.35
CA ARG A 30 6.77 -0.75 -45.16
C ARG A 30 6.74 -2.06 -45.96
N ASN A 31 7.88 -2.45 -46.55
CA ASN A 31 8.00 -3.65 -47.37
C ASN A 31 8.90 -4.72 -46.75
N HIS A 32 9.34 -4.55 -45.50
CA HIS A 32 10.23 -5.52 -44.86
C HIS A 32 9.45 -6.77 -44.45
N GLN A 33 9.87 -7.94 -44.95
CA GLN A 33 9.08 -9.19 -44.84
C GLN A 33 9.51 -10.13 -43.70
N THR A 34 10.60 -9.81 -43.00
CA THR A 34 11.21 -10.74 -42.01
C THR A 34 11.50 -10.15 -40.64
N LEU A 35 11.43 -8.82 -40.47
CA LEU A 35 11.82 -8.16 -39.23
C LEU A 35 10.65 -8.22 -38.25
N THR A 36 10.81 -8.97 -37.16
CA THR A 36 9.80 -9.19 -36.13
C THR A 36 10.05 -8.34 -34.89
N THR A 37 11.30 -8.04 -34.56
CA THR A 37 11.67 -7.25 -33.38
C THR A 37 12.51 -6.04 -33.77
N LEU A 38 12.12 -4.86 -33.26
CA LEU A 38 12.83 -3.60 -33.49
C LEU A 38 12.93 -2.81 -32.18
N ASP A 39 14.14 -2.55 -31.73
CA ASP A 39 14.40 -1.68 -30.58
C ASP A 39 14.92 -0.32 -31.04
N LEU A 40 14.14 0.72 -30.75
CA LEU A 40 14.44 2.12 -31.03
C LEU A 40 14.48 2.94 -29.74
N SER A 41 14.74 2.32 -28.59
CA SER A 41 14.77 2.99 -27.29
C SER A 41 15.85 4.06 -27.21
N HIS A 42 15.60 5.16 -26.50
CA HIS A 42 16.57 6.24 -26.28
C HIS A 42 17.18 6.81 -27.57
N ASN A 43 16.34 7.23 -28.53
CA ASN A 43 16.76 7.66 -29.86
C ASN A 43 16.41 9.10 -30.25
N HIS A 44 15.97 9.90 -29.27
CA HIS A 44 15.48 11.27 -29.50
C HIS A 44 14.34 11.36 -30.53
N ILE A 45 13.56 10.29 -30.70
CA ILE A 45 12.40 10.26 -31.59
C ILE A 45 11.26 11.04 -30.93
N GLY A 46 10.87 12.16 -31.52
CA GLY A 46 9.76 12.97 -31.08
C GLY A 46 8.42 12.49 -31.64
N ASN A 47 7.40 13.31 -31.43
CA ASN A 47 6.02 13.01 -31.84
C ASN A 47 5.90 12.78 -33.36
N ASP A 48 6.58 13.56 -34.20
CA ASP A 48 6.45 13.39 -35.65
C ASP A 48 7.07 12.07 -36.13
N GLY A 49 8.22 11.65 -35.56
CA GLY A 49 8.81 10.35 -35.80
C GLY A 49 7.87 9.20 -35.41
N MET A 50 7.23 9.30 -34.23
CA MET A 50 6.25 8.30 -33.79
C MET A 50 5.02 8.23 -34.70
N LYS A 51 4.54 9.34 -35.29
CA LYS A 51 3.46 9.30 -36.29
C LYS A 51 3.85 8.50 -37.53
N TYR A 52 5.08 8.68 -38.02
CA TYR A 52 5.56 7.93 -39.18
C TYR A 52 5.61 6.43 -38.88
N LEU A 53 6.18 6.06 -37.73
CA LEU A 53 6.22 4.67 -37.26
C LEU A 53 4.79 4.10 -37.16
N ASN A 54 3.90 4.76 -36.41
CA ASN A 54 2.51 4.31 -36.24
C ASN A 54 1.78 4.10 -37.57
N ASN A 55 1.92 5.04 -38.52
CA ASN A 55 1.25 4.93 -39.81
C ASN A 55 1.71 3.71 -40.60
N ILE A 56 3.01 3.40 -40.60
CA ILE A 56 3.50 2.22 -41.31
C ILE A 56 3.16 0.93 -40.57
N LEU A 57 3.11 0.95 -39.24
CA LEU A 57 2.72 -0.22 -38.44
C LEU A 57 1.26 -0.65 -38.66
N LYS A 58 0.41 0.21 -39.25
CA LYS A 58 -0.92 -0.20 -39.74
C LYS A 58 -0.84 -1.10 -40.97
N GLU A 59 0.18 -0.93 -41.81
CA GLU A 59 0.40 -1.69 -43.04
C GLU A 59 1.29 -2.92 -42.80
N ASN A 60 2.39 -2.75 -42.06
CA ASN A 60 3.34 -3.81 -41.76
C ASN A 60 2.72 -4.82 -40.78
N LYS A 61 2.55 -6.08 -41.21
CA LYS A 61 1.98 -7.17 -40.40
C LYS A 61 3.03 -8.12 -39.80
N ILE A 62 4.30 -7.82 -40.00
CA ILE A 62 5.42 -8.71 -39.67
C ILE A 62 6.04 -8.33 -38.32
N LEU A 63 6.15 -7.03 -38.03
CA LEU A 63 6.71 -6.57 -36.77
C LEU A 63 5.77 -6.94 -35.61
N THR A 64 6.30 -7.72 -34.67
CA THR A 64 5.61 -8.23 -33.48
C THR A 64 5.99 -7.51 -32.20
N GLU A 65 7.17 -6.91 -32.17
CA GLU A 65 7.75 -6.26 -31.01
C GLU A 65 8.44 -4.97 -31.42
N LEU A 66 8.15 -3.90 -30.68
CA LEU A 66 8.67 -2.56 -30.92
C LEU A 66 8.91 -1.87 -29.57
N GLU A 67 10.18 -1.63 -29.25
CA GLU A 67 10.61 -0.92 -28.05
C GLU A 67 10.89 0.54 -28.39
N LEU A 68 10.22 1.48 -27.70
CA LEU A 68 10.32 2.93 -27.95
C LEU A 68 10.56 3.73 -26.66
N GLN A 69 10.88 3.08 -25.54
CA GLN A 69 11.12 3.74 -24.26
C GLN A 69 12.25 4.77 -24.34
N GLY A 70 12.19 5.80 -23.49
CA GLY A 70 13.23 6.83 -23.43
C GLY A 70 13.30 7.76 -24.65
N ASN A 71 12.31 7.72 -25.54
CA ASN A 71 12.15 8.70 -26.61
C ASN A 71 11.28 9.88 -26.16
N PRO A 72 11.60 11.14 -26.52
CA PRO A 72 10.87 12.34 -26.14
C PRO A 72 9.55 12.50 -26.93
N SER A 73 8.69 11.48 -26.88
CA SER A 73 7.36 11.48 -27.47
C SER A 73 6.29 11.20 -26.42
N ASN A 74 5.14 11.85 -26.59
CA ASN A 74 3.94 11.66 -25.79
C ASN A 74 3.13 10.42 -26.19
N TYR A 75 3.56 9.59 -27.15
CA TYR A 75 2.78 8.39 -27.51
C TYR A 75 3.63 7.26 -28.09
N GLY A 76 4.96 7.29 -27.91
CA GLY A 76 5.81 6.15 -28.23
C GLY A 76 5.34 4.87 -27.54
N ALA A 77 4.94 4.97 -26.27
CA ALA A 77 4.36 3.86 -25.52
C ALA A 77 3.05 3.34 -26.12
N ILE A 78 2.16 4.23 -26.58
CA ILE A 78 0.91 3.83 -27.26
C ILE A 78 1.22 3.10 -28.57
N VAL A 79 2.20 3.57 -29.35
CA VAL A 79 2.60 2.93 -30.61
C VAL A 79 3.17 1.53 -30.35
N SER A 80 4.03 1.39 -29.34
CA SER A 80 4.59 0.10 -28.91
C SER A 80 3.48 -0.87 -28.48
N ALA A 81 2.57 -0.40 -27.62
CA ALA A 81 1.44 -1.20 -27.14
C ALA A 81 0.49 -1.63 -28.27
N ALA A 82 0.27 -0.77 -29.28
CA ALA A 82 -0.55 -1.09 -30.44
C ALA A 82 0.01 -2.26 -31.25
N VAL A 83 1.34 -2.32 -31.42
CA VAL A 83 2.02 -3.44 -32.11
C VAL A 83 1.85 -4.73 -31.33
N GLN A 84 2.06 -4.68 -30.01
CA GLN A 84 1.93 -5.86 -29.16
C GLN A 84 0.50 -6.42 -29.18
N ILE A 85 -0.51 -5.56 -29.00
CA ILE A 85 -1.93 -5.94 -28.99
C ILE A 85 -2.37 -6.61 -30.28
N ARG A 86 -1.91 -6.08 -31.41
CA ARG A 86 -2.28 -6.60 -32.72
C ARG A 86 -1.78 -8.03 -32.94
N ASN A 87 -0.59 -8.35 -32.43
CA ASN A 87 0.09 -9.61 -32.70
C ASN A 87 -0.19 -10.66 -31.62
N TYR A 88 -0.39 -10.23 -30.38
CA TYR A 88 -0.72 -11.08 -29.25
C TYR A 88 -2.17 -10.83 -28.83
N GLY A 89 -3.11 -11.49 -29.52
CA GLY A 89 -4.56 -11.42 -29.22
C GLY A 89 -4.98 -11.96 -27.84
N THR A 90 -4.02 -12.10 -26.91
CA THR A 90 -4.19 -12.54 -25.53
C THR A 90 -3.94 -11.43 -24.52
N ILE A 91 -3.42 -10.26 -24.93
CA ILE A 91 -3.13 -9.16 -24.01
C ILE A 91 -4.46 -8.58 -23.50
N THR A 92 -4.66 -8.66 -22.18
CA THR A 92 -5.84 -8.14 -21.48
C THR A 92 -5.56 -6.87 -20.67
N THR A 93 -4.28 -6.55 -20.44
CA THR A 93 -3.85 -5.41 -19.64
C THR A 93 -2.92 -4.53 -20.46
N MET A 94 -3.25 -3.25 -20.55
CA MET A 94 -2.39 -2.21 -21.12
C MET A 94 -1.99 -1.26 -20.00
N ASN A 95 -0.71 -1.28 -19.61
CA ASN A 95 -0.16 -0.33 -18.65
C ASN A 95 0.65 0.75 -19.39
N LEU A 96 0.20 2.00 -19.28
CA LEU A 96 0.85 3.17 -19.84
C LEU A 96 1.02 4.25 -18.76
N ASN A 97 1.27 3.86 -17.51
CA ASN A 97 1.49 4.79 -16.41
C ASN A 97 2.75 5.63 -16.63
N ASN A 98 2.67 6.94 -16.36
CA ASN A 98 3.81 7.87 -16.40
C ASN A 98 4.50 7.98 -17.78
N GLU A 99 3.73 7.90 -18.86
CA GLU A 99 4.22 7.96 -20.25
C GLU A 99 4.05 9.35 -20.89
N SER A 100 3.71 10.36 -20.09
CA SER A 100 3.49 11.74 -20.55
C SER A 100 2.52 11.85 -21.75
N ILE A 101 1.44 11.04 -21.77
CA ILE A 101 0.57 10.88 -22.93
C ILE A 101 -0.14 12.17 -23.36
N GLY A 102 -0.68 12.91 -22.40
CA GLY A 102 -1.48 14.11 -22.61
C GLY A 102 -2.72 13.91 -23.50
N ASP A 103 -3.45 14.99 -23.75
CA ASP A 103 -4.74 14.93 -24.47
C ASP A 103 -4.62 14.42 -25.90
N ASN A 104 -3.53 14.80 -26.58
CA ASN A 104 -3.27 14.40 -27.95
C ASN A 104 -2.95 12.90 -28.05
N GLY A 105 -2.24 12.34 -27.07
CA GLY A 105 -1.93 10.92 -27.05
C GLY A 105 -3.19 10.07 -26.87
N ILE A 106 -4.18 10.52 -26.08
CA ILE A 106 -5.46 9.82 -25.95
C ILE A 106 -6.22 9.74 -27.27
N LYS A 107 -6.12 10.75 -28.14
CA LYS A 107 -6.70 10.69 -29.49
C LYS A 107 -6.11 9.56 -30.32
N PHE A 108 -4.81 9.29 -30.21
CA PHE A 108 -4.17 8.16 -30.87
C PHE A 108 -4.57 6.83 -30.22
N LEU A 109 -4.66 6.79 -28.88
CA LEU A 109 -5.13 5.61 -28.16
C LEU A 109 -6.55 5.19 -28.57
N ALA A 110 -7.41 6.14 -28.94
CA ALA A 110 -8.73 5.87 -29.49
C ALA A 110 -8.67 4.96 -30.72
N GLU A 111 -7.71 5.16 -31.61
CA GLU A 111 -7.54 4.32 -32.80
C GLU A 111 -7.17 2.88 -32.44
N VAL A 112 -6.35 2.70 -31.39
CA VAL A 112 -5.90 1.39 -30.90
C VAL A 112 -7.05 0.64 -30.23
N LEU A 113 -7.84 1.33 -29.40
CA LEU A 113 -8.91 0.71 -28.63
C LEU A 113 -10.20 0.50 -29.41
N HIS A 114 -10.44 1.22 -30.52
CA HIS A 114 -11.68 1.12 -31.29
C HIS A 114 -11.96 -0.29 -31.83
N ASN A 115 -10.91 -1.01 -32.23
CA ASN A 115 -11.02 -2.38 -32.76
C ASN A 115 -10.49 -3.44 -31.79
N ASN A 116 -10.10 -3.04 -30.58
CA ASN A 116 -9.57 -3.98 -29.61
C ASN A 116 -10.72 -4.68 -28.88
N GLU A 117 -10.67 -6.02 -28.86
CA GLU A 117 -11.65 -6.87 -28.18
C GLU A 117 -11.04 -7.66 -27.01
N THR A 118 -9.82 -7.35 -26.60
CA THR A 118 -9.07 -8.15 -25.62
C THR A 118 -8.76 -7.41 -24.33
N ILE A 119 -8.53 -6.10 -24.40
CA ILE A 119 -8.10 -5.27 -23.27
C ILE A 119 -9.28 -5.08 -22.32
N THR A 120 -9.07 -5.56 -21.10
CA THR A 120 -9.99 -5.45 -19.97
C THR A 120 -9.49 -4.49 -18.90
N MET A 121 -8.20 -4.16 -18.89
CA MET A 121 -7.59 -3.21 -17.95
C MET A 121 -6.70 -2.22 -18.69
N LEU A 122 -6.93 -0.93 -18.44
CA LEU A 122 -6.16 0.17 -19.02
C LEU A 122 -5.67 1.09 -17.89
N ASN A 123 -4.35 1.21 -17.76
CA ASN A 123 -3.73 2.14 -16.83
C ASN A 123 -3.14 3.34 -17.58
N LEU A 124 -3.69 4.52 -17.31
CA LEU A 124 -3.33 5.81 -17.86
C LEU A 124 -2.96 6.82 -16.75
N SER A 125 -2.61 6.34 -15.56
CA SER A 125 -2.24 7.21 -14.44
C SER A 125 -0.97 8.03 -14.73
N GLN A 126 -0.84 9.23 -14.15
CA GLN A 126 0.34 10.09 -14.26
C GLN A 126 0.69 10.53 -15.70
N ASN A 127 -0.31 10.83 -16.53
CA ASN A 127 -0.09 11.13 -17.96
C ASN A 127 -0.42 12.56 -18.37
N LYS A 128 -0.71 13.46 -17.43
CA LYS A 128 -1.11 14.85 -17.71
C LYS A 128 -2.31 14.93 -18.66
N ILE A 129 -3.25 14.00 -18.53
CA ILE A 129 -4.50 13.99 -19.30
C ILE A 129 -5.41 15.08 -18.73
N GLY A 130 -5.68 16.10 -19.54
CA GLY A 130 -6.57 17.20 -19.26
C GLY A 130 -8.03 16.92 -19.63
N GLU A 131 -8.84 17.98 -19.62
CA GLU A 131 -10.28 17.92 -19.93
C GLU A 131 -10.56 17.40 -21.35
N MET A 132 -9.73 17.76 -22.34
CA MET A 132 -9.90 17.32 -23.73
C MET A 132 -9.50 15.85 -23.91
N GLY A 133 -8.47 15.39 -23.20
CA GLY A 133 -8.09 13.97 -23.19
C GLY A 133 -9.17 13.13 -22.53
N ALA A 134 -9.76 13.60 -21.44
CA ALA A 134 -10.91 12.97 -20.81
C ALA A 134 -12.15 12.93 -21.73
N GLN A 135 -12.37 13.98 -22.54
CA GLN A 135 -13.40 13.96 -23.59
C GLN A 135 -13.17 12.83 -24.59
N ASN A 136 -11.97 12.77 -25.17
CA ASN A 136 -11.61 11.73 -26.14
C ASN A 136 -11.76 10.33 -25.52
N LEU A 137 -11.34 10.17 -24.26
CA LEU A 137 -11.52 8.91 -23.54
C LEU A 137 -12.99 8.57 -23.33
N GLY A 138 -13.83 9.54 -23.00
CA GLY A 138 -15.27 9.35 -22.89
C GLY A 138 -15.89 8.85 -24.20
N GLU A 139 -15.45 9.35 -25.36
CA GLU A 139 -15.90 8.87 -26.67
C GLU A 139 -15.48 7.41 -26.94
N ILE A 140 -14.28 7.01 -26.51
CA ILE A 140 -13.82 5.61 -26.55
C ILE A 140 -14.73 4.73 -25.68
N LEU A 141 -14.96 5.15 -24.44
CA LEU A 141 -15.71 4.36 -23.44
C LEU A 141 -17.16 4.10 -23.86
N GLN A 142 -17.80 5.03 -24.56
CA GLN A 142 -19.18 4.83 -25.05
C GLN A 142 -19.33 3.61 -25.96
N ASN A 143 -18.28 3.24 -26.70
CA ASN A 143 -18.30 2.16 -27.68
C ASN A 143 -17.51 0.92 -27.25
N ASN A 144 -16.60 1.07 -26.28
CA ASN A 144 -15.80 -0.04 -25.81
C ASN A 144 -16.67 -1.08 -25.06
N LYS A 145 -16.42 -2.36 -25.36
CA LYS A 145 -17.22 -3.51 -24.85
C LYS A 145 -16.42 -4.47 -23.97
N THR A 146 -15.18 -4.15 -23.63
CA THR A 146 -14.25 -5.11 -23.02
C THR A 146 -13.60 -4.56 -21.76
N LEU A 147 -13.39 -3.24 -21.69
CA LEU A 147 -12.73 -2.58 -20.59
C LEU A 147 -13.59 -2.68 -19.33
N LYS A 148 -12.99 -3.28 -18.29
CA LYS A 148 -13.54 -3.48 -16.95
C LYS A 148 -12.88 -2.55 -15.93
N THR A 149 -11.58 -2.33 -16.06
CA THR A 149 -10.78 -1.50 -15.15
C THR A 149 -10.14 -0.34 -15.89
N LEU A 150 -10.34 0.88 -15.37
CA LEU A 150 -9.75 2.09 -15.90
C LEU A 150 -9.05 2.88 -14.79
N GLU A 151 -7.72 2.95 -14.85
CA GLU A 151 -6.89 3.74 -13.94
C GLU A 151 -6.52 5.06 -14.61
N LEU A 152 -6.90 6.19 -13.98
CA LEU A 152 -6.68 7.55 -14.46
C LEU A 152 -6.10 8.44 -13.35
N SER A 153 -5.53 7.86 -12.30
CA SER A 153 -5.06 8.61 -11.14
C SER A 153 -3.94 9.59 -11.50
N SER A 154 -3.83 10.70 -10.77
CA SER A 154 -2.75 11.69 -10.96
C SER A 154 -2.72 12.30 -12.37
N ASN A 155 -3.86 12.72 -12.89
CA ASN A 155 -3.98 13.44 -14.16
C ASN A 155 -4.56 14.85 -13.92
N GLU A 156 -4.93 15.57 -14.97
CA GLU A 156 -5.50 16.91 -14.92
C GLU A 156 -6.95 16.92 -15.44
N ILE A 157 -7.71 15.86 -15.17
CA ILE A 157 -9.06 15.66 -15.74
C ILE A 157 -10.00 16.81 -15.39
N ARG A 158 -9.92 17.35 -14.16
CA ARG A 158 -10.71 18.48 -13.67
C ARG A 158 -12.22 18.29 -13.81
N HIS A 159 -13.00 19.32 -13.51
CA HIS A 159 -14.46 19.23 -13.49
C HIS A 159 -15.07 18.99 -14.88
N MET A 160 -14.59 19.60 -15.97
CA MET A 160 -15.16 19.35 -17.31
C MET A 160 -14.76 17.99 -17.87
N GLY A 161 -13.52 17.53 -17.64
CA GLY A 161 -13.14 16.17 -18.02
C GLY A 161 -13.97 15.14 -17.26
N THR A 162 -14.22 15.37 -15.97
CA THR A 162 -15.12 14.52 -15.17
C THR A 162 -16.52 14.50 -15.74
N LYS A 163 -17.04 15.63 -16.23
CA LYS A 163 -18.32 15.67 -16.94
C LYS A 163 -18.34 14.73 -18.14
N TYR A 164 -17.34 14.78 -19.01
CA TYR A 164 -17.29 13.92 -20.20
C TYR A 164 -17.21 12.44 -19.84
N LEU A 165 -16.38 12.09 -18.85
CA LEU A 165 -16.30 10.72 -18.34
C LEU A 165 -17.65 10.28 -17.76
N SER A 166 -18.29 11.11 -16.95
CA SER A 166 -19.58 10.83 -16.33
C SER A 166 -20.68 10.59 -17.37
N ASP A 167 -20.71 11.40 -18.44
CA ASP A 167 -21.65 11.21 -19.55
C ASP A 167 -21.39 9.90 -20.30
N SER A 168 -20.12 9.52 -20.48
CA SER A 168 -19.76 8.23 -21.09
C SER A 168 -20.13 7.04 -20.20
N LEU A 169 -19.93 7.13 -18.88
CA LEU A 169 -20.21 6.06 -17.91
C LEU A 169 -21.72 5.78 -17.75
N LYS A 170 -22.60 6.74 -18.09
CA LYS A 170 -24.05 6.48 -18.18
C LYS A 170 -24.35 5.41 -19.25
N ILE A 171 -23.59 5.45 -20.35
CA ILE A 171 -23.79 4.61 -21.53
C ILE A 171 -22.97 3.32 -21.42
N ASN A 172 -21.70 3.41 -21.02
CA ASN A 172 -20.83 2.26 -20.90
C ASN A 172 -21.38 1.27 -19.86
N LYS A 173 -21.41 -0.02 -20.22
CA LYS A 173 -21.92 -1.12 -19.38
C LYS A 173 -20.85 -2.19 -19.12
N THR A 174 -19.58 -1.83 -19.17
CA THR A 174 -18.47 -2.79 -19.03
C THR A 174 -17.50 -2.41 -17.94
N VAL A 175 -17.26 -1.11 -17.73
CA VAL A 175 -16.38 -0.61 -16.68
C VAL A 175 -17.04 -0.88 -15.32
N THR A 176 -16.31 -1.64 -14.49
CA THR A 176 -16.68 -2.01 -13.12
C THR A 176 -15.76 -1.34 -12.08
N ILE A 177 -14.51 -1.04 -12.44
CA ILE A 177 -13.53 -0.40 -11.56
C ILE A 177 -13.02 0.86 -12.24
N ILE A 178 -13.13 1.99 -11.55
CA ILE A 178 -12.57 3.26 -12.03
C ILE A 178 -11.84 3.99 -10.92
N ASN A 179 -10.62 4.41 -11.21
CA ASN A 179 -9.80 5.24 -10.34
C ASN A 179 -9.55 6.58 -11.02
N ILE A 180 -10.15 7.65 -10.49
CA ILE A 180 -9.93 9.03 -10.94
C ILE A 180 -9.40 9.88 -9.79
N SER A 181 -8.63 9.28 -8.87
CA SER A 181 -7.98 9.99 -7.78
C SER A 181 -6.97 11.03 -8.27
N LYS A 182 -6.72 12.09 -7.49
CA LYS A 182 -5.71 13.12 -7.79
C LYS A 182 -5.90 13.76 -9.18
N ASN A 183 -7.09 14.30 -9.43
CA ASN A 183 -7.50 14.87 -10.71
C ASN A 183 -8.14 16.28 -10.60
N HIS A 184 -8.13 16.89 -9.41
CA HIS A 184 -8.74 18.20 -9.16
C HIS A 184 -10.21 18.25 -9.62
N ILE A 185 -10.99 17.23 -9.26
CA ILE A 185 -12.40 17.11 -9.67
C ILE A 185 -13.26 18.23 -9.06
N GLU A 186 -12.99 18.61 -7.81
CA GLU A 186 -13.72 19.61 -7.04
C GLU A 186 -15.23 19.32 -6.92
N ASP A 187 -15.99 20.20 -6.27
CA ASP A 187 -17.43 20.01 -6.06
C ASP A 187 -18.24 19.93 -7.37
N ILE A 188 -17.85 20.71 -8.39
CA ILE A 188 -18.53 20.74 -9.69
C ILE A 188 -18.33 19.40 -10.43
N GLY A 189 -17.11 18.85 -10.42
CA GLY A 189 -16.86 17.55 -11.01
C GLY A 189 -17.57 16.43 -10.25
N ALA A 190 -17.62 16.51 -8.91
CA ALA A 190 -18.37 15.56 -8.08
C ALA A 190 -19.88 15.58 -8.39
N GLN A 191 -20.45 16.77 -8.65
CA GLN A 191 -21.83 16.91 -9.13
C GLN A 191 -22.04 16.20 -10.48
N HIS A 192 -21.14 16.39 -11.44
CA HIS A 192 -21.22 15.71 -12.73
C HIS A 192 -21.14 14.19 -12.60
N LEU A 193 -20.23 13.71 -11.76
CA LEU A 193 -20.08 12.29 -11.48
C LEU A 193 -21.29 11.69 -10.81
N ALA A 194 -21.86 12.36 -9.80
CA ALA A 194 -23.09 11.94 -9.14
C ALA A 194 -24.22 11.69 -10.16
N ASN A 195 -24.41 12.59 -11.13
CA ASN A 195 -25.40 12.43 -12.20
C ASN A 195 -25.11 11.22 -13.11
N GLY A 196 -23.83 10.89 -13.32
CA GLY A 196 -23.41 9.69 -14.03
C GLY A 196 -23.73 8.41 -13.26
N LEU A 197 -23.35 8.37 -11.98
CA LEU A 197 -23.47 7.21 -11.11
C LEU A 197 -24.92 6.82 -10.80
N GLN A 198 -25.86 7.77 -10.80
CA GLN A 198 -27.29 7.49 -10.64
C GLN A 198 -27.86 6.57 -11.73
N ASN A 199 -27.26 6.57 -12.93
CA ASN A 199 -27.72 5.77 -14.07
C ASN A 199 -26.72 4.66 -14.45
N ASN A 200 -25.55 4.66 -13.83
CA ASN A 200 -24.58 3.60 -14.00
C ASN A 200 -24.96 2.41 -13.11
N THR A 201 -24.93 1.22 -13.70
CA THR A 201 -25.32 -0.04 -13.06
C THR A 201 -24.21 -1.08 -13.19
N THR A 202 -22.96 -0.64 -13.33
CA THR A 202 -21.82 -1.55 -13.54
C THR A 202 -20.64 -1.27 -12.63
N ILE A 203 -20.41 -0.02 -12.25
CA ILE A 203 -19.30 0.35 -11.37
C ILE A 203 -19.55 -0.25 -9.98
N THR A 204 -18.59 -1.06 -9.55
CA THR A 204 -18.53 -1.69 -8.23
C THR A 204 -17.48 -1.07 -7.34
N GLU A 205 -16.45 -0.44 -7.93
CA GLU A 205 -15.34 0.19 -7.22
C GLU A 205 -15.00 1.55 -7.82
N LEU A 206 -14.91 2.55 -6.96
CA LEU A 206 -14.70 3.94 -7.33
C LEU A 206 -13.68 4.60 -6.40
N ASP A 207 -12.55 5.04 -6.95
CA ASP A 207 -11.58 5.86 -6.21
C ASP A 207 -11.66 7.33 -6.63
N LEU A 208 -12.02 8.17 -5.67
CA LEU A 208 -12.16 9.62 -5.74
C LEU A 208 -11.21 10.35 -4.78
N SER A 209 -10.18 9.67 -4.27
CA SER A 209 -9.27 10.30 -3.32
C SER A 209 -8.46 11.45 -3.92
N TYR A 210 -7.98 12.39 -3.10
CA TYR A 210 -7.16 13.53 -3.56
C TYR A 210 -7.82 14.43 -4.62
N ASN A 211 -9.11 14.74 -4.50
CA ASN A 211 -9.84 15.45 -5.55
C ASN A 211 -10.45 16.79 -5.13
N GLU A 212 -10.08 17.28 -3.95
CA GLU A 212 -10.56 18.56 -3.41
C GLU A 212 -12.09 18.63 -3.33
N ILE A 213 -12.75 17.48 -3.12
CA ILE A 213 -14.21 17.40 -2.97
C ILE A 213 -14.59 17.92 -1.59
N GLY A 214 -15.43 18.95 -1.52
CA GLY A 214 -15.95 19.53 -0.30
C GLY A 214 -17.34 19.02 0.07
N ASP A 215 -17.97 19.69 1.03
CA ASP A 215 -19.31 19.35 1.53
C ASP A 215 -20.40 19.41 0.44
N ILE A 216 -20.30 20.34 -0.52
CA ILE A 216 -21.28 20.49 -1.60
C ILE A 216 -21.19 19.31 -2.58
N GLY A 217 -19.97 18.95 -3.00
CA GLY A 217 -19.73 17.79 -3.84
C GLY A 217 -20.17 16.50 -3.17
N MET A 218 -19.91 16.37 -1.86
CA MET A 218 -20.39 15.24 -1.06
C MET A 218 -21.92 15.23 -0.92
N GLY A 219 -22.59 16.39 -0.93
CA GLY A 219 -24.04 16.50 -1.07
C GLY A 219 -24.57 15.74 -2.29
N HIS A 220 -23.99 16.03 -3.46
CA HIS A 220 -24.36 15.38 -4.71
C HIS A 220 -24.01 13.89 -4.74
N LEU A 221 -22.81 13.52 -4.28
CA LEU A 221 -22.39 12.12 -4.22
C LEU A 221 -23.24 11.32 -3.23
N GLY A 222 -23.61 11.87 -2.08
CA GLY A 222 -24.50 11.23 -1.10
C GLY A 222 -25.87 10.88 -1.69
N ASP A 223 -26.47 11.81 -2.45
CA ASP A 223 -27.73 11.58 -3.16
C ASP A 223 -27.61 10.49 -4.25
N ALA A 224 -26.47 10.44 -4.95
CA ALA A 224 -26.21 9.40 -5.94
C ALA A 224 -26.03 8.02 -5.28
N LEU A 225 -25.21 7.93 -4.22
CA LEU A 225 -24.96 6.70 -3.48
C LEU A 225 -26.22 6.15 -2.81
N ARG A 226 -27.16 7.02 -2.40
CA ARG A 226 -28.46 6.60 -1.85
C ARG A 226 -29.21 5.63 -2.75
N ASN A 227 -29.16 5.85 -4.06
CA ASN A 227 -29.91 5.08 -5.06
C ASN A 227 -29.03 4.14 -5.89
N ASN A 228 -27.70 4.27 -5.78
CA ASN A 228 -26.79 3.37 -6.47
C ASN A 228 -26.85 1.97 -5.84
N THR A 229 -26.91 0.95 -6.69
CA THR A 229 -27.11 -0.46 -6.29
C THR A 229 -25.96 -1.36 -6.72
N THR A 230 -24.82 -0.79 -7.09
CA THR A 230 -23.68 -1.56 -7.62
C THR A 230 -22.36 -1.25 -6.94
N ILE A 231 -22.16 -0.01 -6.49
CA ILE A 231 -20.93 0.39 -5.80
C ILE A 231 -20.86 -0.34 -4.46
N THR A 232 -19.77 -1.10 -4.30
CA THR A 232 -19.44 -1.87 -3.10
C THR A 232 -18.24 -1.29 -2.37
N ARG A 233 -17.31 -0.65 -3.08
CA ARG A 233 -16.14 0.01 -2.51
C ARG A 233 -16.04 1.44 -3.05
N THR A 234 -15.87 2.40 -2.17
CA THR A 234 -15.61 3.78 -2.56
C THR A 234 -14.55 4.42 -1.66
N ASN A 235 -13.59 5.09 -2.28
CA ASN A 235 -12.53 5.81 -1.57
C ASN A 235 -12.69 7.31 -1.81
N LEU A 236 -13.01 8.04 -0.73
CA LEU A 236 -13.16 9.49 -0.67
C LEU A 236 -12.08 10.14 0.20
N SER A 237 -10.99 9.42 0.49
CA SER A 237 -9.91 9.92 1.35
C SER A 237 -9.18 11.12 0.74
N ASN A 238 -8.53 11.96 1.54
CA ASN A 238 -7.76 13.13 1.07
C ASN A 238 -8.62 14.11 0.26
N ASN A 239 -9.76 14.50 0.81
CA ASN A 239 -10.65 15.52 0.26
C ASN A 239 -10.92 16.58 1.34
N HIS A 240 -11.84 17.51 1.08
CA HIS A 240 -12.24 18.58 2.01
C HIS A 240 -13.63 18.30 2.62
N ILE A 241 -13.93 17.02 2.89
CA ILE A 241 -15.23 16.63 3.45
C ILE A 241 -15.25 16.99 4.94
N GLY A 242 -16.11 17.94 5.31
CA GLY A 242 -16.37 18.35 6.68
C GLY A 242 -17.59 17.65 7.29
N ASN A 243 -18.08 18.19 8.40
CA ASN A 243 -19.25 17.65 9.11
C ASN A 243 -20.53 17.65 8.25
N ILE A 244 -20.73 18.66 7.40
CA ILE A 244 -21.92 18.77 6.55
C ILE A 244 -21.85 17.73 5.42
N GLY A 245 -20.68 17.53 4.80
CA GLY A 245 -20.47 16.49 3.82
C GLY A 245 -20.65 15.09 4.42
N ALA A 246 -20.14 14.85 5.64
CA ALA A 246 -20.38 13.61 6.37
C ALA A 246 -21.88 13.38 6.66
N GLN A 247 -22.64 14.44 6.96
CA GLN A 247 -24.10 14.36 7.10
C GLN A 247 -24.78 13.94 5.79
N HIS A 248 -24.39 14.54 4.66
CA HIS A 248 -24.92 14.16 3.35
C HIS A 248 -24.61 12.71 2.99
N LEU A 249 -23.39 12.27 3.26
CA LEU A 249 -22.98 10.88 3.08
C LEU A 249 -23.80 9.94 3.97
N ALA A 250 -23.97 10.26 5.25
CA ALA A 250 -24.79 9.48 6.18
C ALA A 250 -26.24 9.30 5.68
N ASN A 251 -26.86 10.37 5.17
CA ASN A 251 -28.20 10.31 4.58
C ASN A 251 -28.26 9.37 3.35
N GLY A 252 -27.19 9.33 2.56
CA GLY A 252 -27.05 8.38 1.46
C GLY A 252 -26.91 6.93 1.95
N LEU A 253 -26.06 6.71 2.95
CA LEU A 253 -25.77 5.39 3.52
C LEU A 253 -26.95 4.76 4.26
N GLN A 254 -27.86 5.55 4.83
CA GLN A 254 -29.00 5.04 5.59
C GLN A 254 -29.89 4.07 4.79
N ASN A 255 -29.96 4.24 3.47
CA ASN A 255 -30.73 3.37 2.57
C ASN A 255 -29.85 2.61 1.56
N ASN A 256 -28.55 2.87 1.53
CA ASN A 256 -27.64 2.13 0.68
C ASN A 256 -27.43 0.73 1.26
N THR A 257 -27.55 -0.28 0.40
CA THR A 257 -27.47 -1.70 0.77
C THR A 257 -26.37 -2.42 -0.01
N THR A 258 -25.38 -1.69 -0.51
CA THR A 258 -24.36 -2.26 -1.40
C THR A 258 -22.94 -1.92 -0.98
N ILE A 259 -22.72 -0.76 -0.37
CA ILE A 259 -21.40 -0.34 0.10
C ILE A 259 -20.98 -1.26 1.26
N ILE A 260 -19.84 -1.90 1.06
CA ILE A 260 -19.15 -2.80 1.99
C ILE A 260 -17.93 -2.08 2.58
N GLU A 261 -17.25 -1.25 1.79
CA GLU A 261 -16.03 -0.57 2.18
C GLU A 261 -16.07 0.91 1.83
N LEU A 262 -15.75 1.75 2.82
CA LEU A 262 -15.80 3.21 2.69
C LEU A 262 -14.54 3.86 3.26
N GLY A 263 -13.75 4.49 2.38
CA GLY A 263 -12.58 5.30 2.75
C GLY A 263 -12.93 6.78 2.91
N LEU A 264 -12.66 7.35 4.07
CA LEU A 264 -12.87 8.77 4.41
C LEU A 264 -11.66 9.39 5.12
N SER A 265 -10.50 8.75 5.06
CA SER A 265 -9.31 9.21 5.79
C SER A 265 -8.78 10.53 5.23
N ASN A 266 -8.05 11.32 6.01
CA ASN A 266 -7.49 12.62 5.57
C ASN A 266 -8.59 13.58 5.05
N ASN A 267 -9.62 13.81 5.85
CA ASN A 267 -10.69 14.78 5.57
C ASN A 267 -10.83 15.73 6.77
N GLU A 268 -11.87 16.55 6.78
CA GLU A 268 -12.15 17.55 7.81
C GLU A 268 -13.33 17.15 8.71
N ILE A 269 -13.60 15.84 8.81
CA ILE A 269 -14.73 15.29 9.57
C ILE A 269 -14.43 15.42 11.07
N GLY A 270 -15.28 16.11 11.81
CA GLY A 270 -15.23 16.22 13.26
C GLY A 270 -16.30 15.39 13.97
N ASP A 271 -16.48 15.67 15.26
CA ASP A 271 -17.40 14.91 16.14
C ASP A 271 -18.82 14.80 15.59
N SER A 272 -19.41 15.92 15.16
CA SER A 272 -20.76 15.94 14.60
C SER A 272 -20.87 15.16 13.29
N GLY A 273 -19.84 15.19 12.45
CA GLY A 273 -19.82 14.43 11.20
C GLY A 273 -19.83 12.93 11.46
N VAL A 274 -19.04 12.48 12.43
CA VAL A 274 -19.00 11.07 12.85
C VAL A 274 -20.27 10.64 13.56
N GLU A 275 -20.92 11.51 14.32
CA GLU A 275 -22.24 11.24 14.91
C GLU A 275 -23.27 10.89 13.83
N TYR A 276 -23.35 11.68 12.74
CA TYR A 276 -24.23 11.37 11.62
C TYR A 276 -23.88 10.05 10.94
N LEU A 277 -22.59 9.77 10.73
CA LEU A 277 -22.15 8.49 10.18
C LEU A 277 -22.55 7.32 11.10
N GLY A 278 -22.32 7.44 12.42
CA GLY A 278 -22.72 6.46 13.42
C GLY A 278 -24.21 6.14 13.36
N ASP A 279 -25.07 7.16 13.32
CA ASP A 279 -26.52 6.99 13.23
C ASP A 279 -26.95 6.26 11.95
N ALA A 280 -26.32 6.55 10.81
CA ALA A 280 -26.56 5.83 9.56
C ALA A 280 -26.10 4.37 9.64
N LEU A 281 -24.94 4.13 10.24
CA LEU A 281 -24.34 2.80 10.36
C LEU A 281 -25.08 1.91 11.35
N ARG A 282 -25.74 2.46 12.37
CA ARG A 282 -26.53 1.70 13.35
C ARG A 282 -27.49 0.69 12.69
N ASN A 283 -28.11 1.07 11.57
CA ASN A 283 -29.04 0.24 10.83
C ASN A 283 -28.50 -0.24 9.47
N ASN A 284 -27.28 0.15 9.10
CA ASN A 284 -26.66 -0.34 7.88
C ASN A 284 -26.32 -1.83 8.03
N THR A 285 -26.59 -2.61 6.99
CA THR A 285 -26.49 -4.09 7.01
C THR A 285 -25.49 -4.62 6.00
N THR A 286 -24.67 -3.77 5.41
CA THR A 286 -23.72 -4.17 4.36
C THR A 286 -22.30 -3.69 4.60
N MET A 287 -22.11 -2.58 5.30
CA MET A 287 -20.80 -2.03 5.56
C MET A 287 -20.01 -2.94 6.50
N VAL A 288 -18.79 -3.28 6.09
CA VAL A 288 -17.85 -4.15 6.80
C VAL A 288 -16.63 -3.37 7.28
N ALA A 289 -16.16 -2.41 6.48
CA ALA A 289 -14.94 -1.66 6.78
C ALA A 289 -15.12 -0.14 6.60
N LEU A 290 -14.71 0.62 7.62
CA LEU A 290 -14.77 2.08 7.66
C LEU A 290 -13.40 2.66 8.04
N TYR A 291 -12.87 3.55 7.19
CA TYR A 291 -11.58 4.21 7.39
C TYR A 291 -11.76 5.71 7.59
N LEU A 292 -11.50 6.22 8.79
CA LEU A 292 -11.67 7.61 9.21
C LEU A 292 -10.36 8.21 9.76
N SER A 293 -9.20 7.68 9.37
CA SER A 293 -7.92 8.15 9.89
C SER A 293 -7.62 9.59 9.49
N ASN A 294 -6.82 10.32 10.28
CA ASN A 294 -6.41 11.70 10.00
C ASN A 294 -7.59 12.64 9.70
N ASN A 295 -8.59 12.64 10.57
CA ASN A 295 -9.70 13.58 10.56
C ASN A 295 -9.64 14.46 11.83
N GLN A 296 -10.70 15.20 12.11
CA GLN A 296 -10.83 16.09 13.27
C GLN A 296 -11.68 15.46 14.38
N ILE A 297 -11.68 14.12 14.47
CA ILE A 297 -12.52 13.37 15.40
C ILE A 297 -11.95 13.49 16.81
N GLY A 298 -12.73 14.06 17.71
CA GLY A 298 -12.45 14.10 19.14
C GLY A 298 -13.04 12.89 19.87
N TYR A 299 -12.89 12.89 21.19
CA TYR A 299 -13.40 11.80 22.02
C TYR A 299 -14.94 11.67 21.95
N ILE A 300 -15.67 12.78 21.75
CA ILE A 300 -17.13 12.78 21.67
C ILE A 300 -17.58 12.03 20.41
N GLY A 301 -16.97 12.34 19.27
CA GLY A 301 -17.28 11.67 18.00
C GLY A 301 -16.95 10.18 18.06
N ALA A 302 -15.77 9.82 18.60
CA ALA A 302 -15.39 8.42 18.77
C ALA A 302 -16.38 7.67 19.68
N GLN A 303 -16.81 8.26 20.79
CA GLN A 303 -17.82 7.67 21.68
C GLN A 303 -19.15 7.43 20.95
N GLN A 304 -19.65 8.43 20.21
CA GLN A 304 -20.92 8.29 19.49
C GLN A 304 -20.85 7.25 18.37
N LEU A 305 -19.70 7.15 17.69
CA LEU A 305 -19.46 6.09 16.72
C LEU A 305 -19.59 4.72 17.39
N PHE A 306 -18.80 4.46 18.43
CA PHE A 306 -18.77 3.16 19.09
C PHE A 306 -20.10 2.79 19.74
N ASN A 307 -20.82 3.75 20.32
CA ASN A 307 -22.18 3.52 20.83
C ASN A 307 -23.15 3.13 19.71
N SER A 308 -23.02 3.75 18.54
CA SER A 308 -23.86 3.41 17.40
C SER A 308 -23.52 2.04 16.80
N LEU A 309 -22.25 1.61 16.92
CA LEU A 309 -21.79 0.31 16.44
C LEU A 309 -22.17 -0.85 17.37
N GLU A 310 -22.50 -0.62 18.65
CA GLU A 310 -22.91 -1.69 19.60
C GLU A 310 -24.01 -2.61 19.04
N THR A 311 -24.92 -2.06 18.24
CA THR A 311 -26.05 -2.78 17.64
C THR A 311 -25.85 -3.13 16.17
N ASN A 312 -24.80 -2.61 15.53
CA ASN A 312 -24.43 -2.96 14.18
C ASN A 312 -23.96 -4.43 14.14
N LYS A 313 -24.21 -5.13 13.03
CA LYS A 313 -23.91 -6.57 12.90
C LYS A 313 -22.99 -6.92 11.75
N THR A 314 -22.42 -5.92 11.09
CA THR A 314 -21.67 -6.13 9.84
C THR A 314 -20.30 -5.50 9.86
N ILE A 315 -20.10 -4.40 10.57
CA ILE A 315 -18.80 -3.74 10.65
C ILE A 315 -17.86 -4.60 11.49
N THR A 316 -16.79 -5.05 10.85
CA THR A 316 -15.72 -5.82 11.49
C THR A 316 -14.44 -5.01 11.65
N LYS A 317 -14.25 -3.97 10.81
CA LYS A 317 -13.02 -3.18 10.75
C LYS A 317 -13.31 -1.69 10.86
N VAL A 318 -12.74 -1.06 11.89
CA VAL A 318 -12.83 0.38 12.14
C VAL A 318 -11.43 0.94 12.35
N ILE A 319 -11.04 1.89 11.49
CA ILE A 319 -9.75 2.57 11.58
C ILE A 319 -9.98 4.06 11.79
N ILE A 320 -9.67 4.57 12.99
CA ILE A 320 -9.80 5.98 13.36
C ILE A 320 -8.48 6.59 13.82
N SER A 321 -7.34 6.12 13.30
CA SER A 321 -6.00 6.61 13.67
C SER A 321 -5.75 8.09 13.36
N LYS A 322 -4.77 8.74 14.00
CA LYS A 322 -4.30 10.11 13.69
C LYS A 322 -5.37 11.19 13.81
N ASN A 323 -6.38 11.01 14.67
CA ASN A 323 -7.42 12.00 14.89
C ASN A 323 -7.09 12.94 16.05
N LYS A 324 -7.44 14.23 15.90
CA LYS A 324 -7.14 15.31 16.86
C LYS A 324 -7.94 15.18 18.16
N SER A 325 -7.59 14.26 19.04
CA SER A 325 -8.10 14.23 20.42
C SER A 325 -7.26 15.12 21.34
N LYS A 326 -7.12 16.43 21.04
CA LYS A 326 -6.50 17.32 22.03
C LYS A 326 -7.38 17.32 23.29
N TYR A 327 -6.82 16.80 24.39
CA TYR A 327 -7.40 16.71 25.74
C TYR A 327 -8.36 15.53 25.97
N CYS A 328 -7.80 14.42 26.48
CA CYS A 328 -8.54 13.24 26.93
C CYS A 328 -8.71 13.26 28.46
N GLU A 329 -9.65 14.06 28.98
CA GLU A 329 -10.18 13.91 30.36
C GLU A 329 -11.65 13.42 30.38
N ALA A 330 -12.21 13.03 29.24
CA ALA A 330 -13.58 12.56 29.15
C ALA A 330 -13.70 11.02 29.08
N VAL A 331 -13.85 10.44 30.27
CA VAL A 331 -14.90 9.47 30.66
C VAL A 331 -15.74 8.87 29.49
N GLU A 332 -15.71 7.53 29.35
CA GLU A 332 -16.71 6.65 28.68
C GLU A 332 -16.72 6.45 27.14
N SER A 333 -15.63 6.67 26.40
CA SER A 333 -15.65 6.45 24.93
C SER A 333 -15.66 4.99 24.46
N ALA A 334 -15.19 4.02 25.26
CA ALA A 334 -15.09 2.61 24.81
C ALA A 334 -16.24 1.69 25.29
N ILE A 335 -17.24 2.20 26.04
CA ILE A 335 -18.31 1.32 26.58
C ILE A 335 -19.16 0.69 25.46
N GLY A 336 -19.41 1.42 24.37
CA GLY A 336 -20.27 0.94 23.27
C GLY A 336 -19.80 -0.37 22.63
N ILE A 337 -18.48 -0.60 22.53
CA ILE A 337 -17.95 -1.83 21.92
C ILE A 337 -17.71 -2.97 22.92
N ARG A 338 -17.99 -2.77 24.21
CA ARG A 338 -17.82 -3.82 25.23
C ARG A 338 -18.68 -5.05 24.93
N ASN A 339 -19.92 -4.81 24.49
CA ASN A 339 -20.87 -5.86 24.13
C ASN A 339 -20.92 -6.15 22.64
N ASP A 340 -20.19 -5.37 21.83
CA ASP A 340 -20.09 -5.60 20.40
C ASP A 340 -19.61 -7.03 20.12
N LYS A 341 -20.16 -7.64 19.06
CA LYS A 341 -19.87 -9.02 18.65
C LYS A 341 -19.44 -9.11 17.20
N THR A 342 -19.00 -8.02 16.58
CA THR A 342 -18.62 -8.04 15.16
C THR A 342 -17.27 -7.43 14.87
N ILE A 343 -16.85 -6.41 15.62
CA ILE A 343 -15.55 -5.79 15.43
C ILE A 343 -14.45 -6.81 15.78
N THR A 344 -13.57 -7.04 14.80
CA THR A 344 -12.37 -7.87 14.87
C THR A 344 -11.11 -7.00 14.87
N ASP A 345 -11.13 -5.90 14.13
CA ASP A 345 -9.98 -5.04 13.87
C ASP A 345 -10.29 -3.59 14.30
N LEU A 346 -9.58 -3.13 15.32
CA LEU A 346 -9.78 -1.80 15.93
C LEU A 346 -8.47 -1.01 15.96
N TYR A 347 -8.31 -0.07 15.03
CA TYR A 347 -7.08 0.72 14.90
C TYR A 347 -7.30 2.15 15.37
N LEU A 348 -6.57 2.51 16.41
CA LEU A 348 -6.70 3.71 17.23
C LEU A 348 -5.36 4.44 17.39
N SER A 349 -4.38 4.20 16.51
CA SER A 349 -3.06 4.78 16.64
C SER A 349 -3.08 6.32 16.58
N ASP A 350 -2.15 7.00 17.24
CA ASP A 350 -1.94 8.45 17.12
C ASP A 350 -3.19 9.31 17.46
N ASN A 351 -3.93 8.92 18.50
CA ASN A 351 -5.19 9.56 18.91
C ASN A 351 -5.11 10.26 20.27
N ASP A 352 -3.91 10.52 20.79
CA ASP A 352 -3.68 11.16 22.10
C ASP A 352 -4.35 10.40 23.29
N ILE A 353 -4.59 9.09 23.13
CA ILE A 353 -5.23 8.22 24.13
C ILE A 353 -4.33 8.12 25.36
N SER A 354 -4.83 8.52 26.53
CA SER A 354 -4.10 8.43 27.80
C SER A 354 -4.24 7.06 28.46
N ASP A 355 -3.50 6.81 29.55
CA ASP A 355 -3.69 5.65 30.44
C ASP A 355 -5.15 5.40 30.82
N ILE A 356 -5.93 6.46 31.02
CA ILE A 356 -7.36 6.37 31.35
C ILE A 356 -8.15 5.83 30.14
N GLY A 357 -7.87 6.33 28.94
CA GLY A 357 -8.48 5.81 27.72
C GLY A 357 -8.15 4.33 27.49
N VAL A 358 -6.91 3.94 27.75
CA VAL A 358 -6.45 2.55 27.70
C VAL A 358 -7.15 1.68 28.76
N GLN A 359 -7.43 2.20 29.96
CA GLN A 359 -8.22 1.49 30.98
C GLN A 359 -9.59 1.05 30.45
N TYR A 360 -10.25 1.90 29.66
CA TYR A 360 -11.54 1.54 29.07
C TYR A 360 -11.40 0.50 27.97
N LEU A 361 -10.37 0.60 27.12
CA LEU A 361 -10.07 -0.44 26.13
C LEU A 361 -9.77 -1.78 26.81
N ALA A 362 -9.03 -1.78 27.91
CA ALA A 362 -8.79 -2.97 28.72
C ALA A 362 -10.10 -3.60 29.23
N ASN A 363 -11.03 -2.78 29.76
CA ASN A 363 -12.35 -3.26 30.19
C ASN A 363 -13.19 -3.86 29.04
N VAL A 364 -13.04 -3.33 27.82
CA VAL A 364 -13.63 -3.90 26.61
C VAL A 364 -13.02 -5.27 26.34
N LEU A 365 -11.68 -5.36 26.29
CA LEU A 365 -10.95 -6.61 26.00
C LEU A 365 -11.21 -7.72 27.03
N GLU A 366 -11.55 -7.39 28.28
CA GLU A 366 -11.92 -8.40 29.28
C GLU A 366 -13.22 -9.15 28.96
N ASN A 367 -14.15 -8.52 28.23
CA ASN A 367 -15.50 -9.06 27.98
C ASN A 367 -15.78 -9.29 26.49
N ASN A 368 -15.08 -8.58 25.62
CA ASN A 368 -15.19 -8.73 24.19
C ASN A 368 -14.49 -10.02 23.76
N THR A 369 -15.16 -10.75 22.87
CA THR A 369 -14.72 -12.07 22.40
C THR A 369 -14.56 -12.11 20.88
N THR A 370 -14.43 -10.95 20.24
CA THR A 370 -14.40 -10.83 18.77
C THR A 370 -13.20 -10.04 18.30
N ILE A 371 -12.74 -9.05 19.07
CA ILE A 371 -11.53 -8.29 18.76
C ILE A 371 -10.34 -9.24 18.79
N THR A 372 -9.71 -9.36 17.63
CA THR A 372 -8.48 -10.13 17.39
C THR A 372 -7.29 -9.21 17.17
N SER A 373 -7.51 -7.98 16.69
CA SER A 373 -6.45 -7.03 16.38
C SER A 373 -6.75 -5.65 16.96
N ILE A 374 -5.81 -5.12 17.74
CA ILE A 374 -5.85 -3.75 18.26
C ILE A 374 -4.53 -3.04 18.00
N ASP A 375 -4.63 -1.81 17.51
CA ASP A 375 -3.51 -0.90 17.37
C ASP A 375 -3.76 0.38 18.18
N VAL A 376 -2.95 0.60 19.20
CA VAL A 376 -2.95 1.80 20.05
C VAL A 376 -1.59 2.50 20.02
N SER A 377 -0.81 2.30 18.96
CA SER A 377 0.51 2.92 18.76
C SER A 377 0.46 4.45 18.71
N GLY A 378 1.53 5.15 19.06
CA GLY A 378 1.61 6.62 18.98
C GLY A 378 0.62 7.35 19.91
N ASN A 379 0.15 6.70 20.97
CA ASN A 379 -0.75 7.30 21.95
C ASN A 379 0.00 7.70 23.23
N ARG A 380 -0.68 8.44 24.13
CA ARG A 380 -0.11 8.84 25.42
C ARG A 380 -0.19 7.75 26.50
N ILE A 381 0.38 6.60 26.19
CA ILE A 381 0.33 5.42 27.06
C ILE A 381 1.58 5.39 27.93
N GLY A 382 1.40 5.41 29.24
CA GLY A 382 2.42 5.20 30.25
C GLY A 382 2.27 3.86 30.97
N ASP A 383 2.96 3.72 32.10
CA ASP A 383 3.00 2.46 32.86
C ASP A 383 1.63 1.97 33.33
N ASN A 384 0.70 2.87 33.66
CA ASN A 384 -0.64 2.44 34.08
C ASN A 384 -1.45 1.93 32.89
N GLY A 385 -1.34 2.56 31.72
CA GLY A 385 -1.98 2.08 30.50
C GLY A 385 -1.48 0.69 30.11
N ALA A 386 -0.15 0.50 30.14
CA ALA A 386 0.47 -0.80 29.95
C ALA A 386 -0.01 -1.83 30.99
N LYS A 387 -0.15 -1.42 32.26
CA LYS A 387 -0.74 -2.25 33.32
C LYS A 387 -2.16 -2.69 33.00
N TYR A 388 -3.02 -1.76 32.58
CA TYR A 388 -4.42 -2.09 32.26
C TYR A 388 -4.51 -3.07 31.08
N LEU A 389 -3.73 -2.87 30.02
CA LEU A 389 -3.66 -3.83 28.92
C LEU A 389 -3.13 -5.19 29.38
N GLY A 390 -2.06 -5.21 30.19
CA GLY A 390 -1.55 -6.44 30.77
C GLY A 390 -2.59 -7.19 31.60
N ASP A 391 -3.33 -6.50 32.46
CA ASP A 391 -4.39 -7.11 33.26
C ASP A 391 -5.52 -7.70 32.38
N ALA A 392 -5.92 -7.01 31.30
CA ALA A 392 -6.89 -7.52 30.34
C ALA A 392 -6.36 -8.74 29.55
N LEU A 393 -5.11 -8.71 29.10
CA LEU A 393 -4.46 -9.78 28.33
C LEU A 393 -4.38 -11.11 29.07
N LYS A 394 -4.29 -11.10 30.41
CA LYS A 394 -4.29 -12.33 31.23
C LYS A 394 -5.56 -13.15 31.02
N ASN A 395 -6.69 -12.45 30.90
CA ASN A 395 -8.01 -13.05 30.81
C ASN A 395 -8.54 -13.13 29.38
N ASN A 396 -8.14 -12.20 28.50
CA ASN A 396 -8.57 -12.21 27.11
C ASN A 396 -8.05 -13.47 26.37
N LYS A 397 -8.92 -14.08 25.58
CA LYS A 397 -8.65 -15.31 24.81
C LYS A 397 -8.95 -15.16 23.32
N THR A 398 -8.95 -13.93 22.80
CA THR A 398 -9.31 -13.65 21.41
C THR A 398 -8.30 -12.77 20.70
N LEU A 399 -7.66 -11.86 21.43
CA LEU A 399 -6.65 -10.98 20.88
C LEU A 399 -5.43 -11.79 20.42
N THR A 400 -5.14 -11.66 19.13
CA THR A 400 -3.98 -12.26 18.45
C THR A 400 -2.94 -11.21 18.11
N THR A 401 -3.35 -9.95 17.95
CA THR A 401 -2.49 -8.85 17.50
C THR A 401 -2.65 -7.66 18.43
N LEU A 402 -1.53 -7.21 19.02
CA LEU A 402 -1.44 -5.99 19.82
C LEU A 402 -0.28 -5.15 19.32
N MET A 403 -0.60 -3.93 18.88
CA MET A 403 0.40 -2.90 18.59
C MET A 403 0.28 -1.82 19.67
N ILE A 404 1.37 -1.61 20.40
CA ILE A 404 1.46 -0.61 21.47
C ILE A 404 2.82 0.08 21.36
N ASP A 405 2.75 1.38 21.10
CA ASP A 405 3.89 2.28 20.91
C ASP A 405 3.56 3.62 21.60
N SER A 406 4.57 4.28 22.16
CA SER A 406 4.46 5.61 22.74
C SER A 406 5.04 6.66 21.78
N ASP A 407 4.33 7.79 21.67
CA ASP A 407 4.66 8.92 20.79
C ASP A 407 6.10 9.46 20.99
N GLU A 408 6.69 10.00 19.91
CA GLU A 408 8.06 10.55 19.84
C GLU A 408 8.30 11.71 20.83
N ASP A 409 7.22 12.41 21.22
CA ASP A 409 7.27 13.69 21.95
C ASP A 409 7.58 13.59 23.47
N GLN A 410 8.07 12.45 23.98
CA GLN A 410 8.57 12.26 25.38
C GLN A 410 7.58 12.55 26.54
N ILE A 411 6.32 12.92 26.29
CA ILE A 411 5.39 13.35 27.35
C ILE A 411 4.79 12.18 28.15
N SER A 412 4.78 10.96 27.59
CA SER A 412 4.33 9.74 28.28
C SER A 412 5.08 8.53 27.72
N GLN A 413 5.83 7.86 28.58
CA GLN A 413 6.63 6.69 28.21
C GLN A 413 6.15 5.50 29.02
N ILE A 414 5.93 4.38 28.33
CA ILE A 414 5.91 3.08 28.99
C ILE A 414 7.36 2.83 29.43
N THR A 415 7.61 2.83 30.74
CA THR A 415 8.91 2.52 31.32
C THR A 415 9.05 1.00 31.53
N ASP A 416 10.18 0.59 32.09
CA ASP A 416 10.44 -0.79 32.53
C ASP A 416 9.32 -1.35 33.42
N ILE A 417 8.66 -0.50 34.21
CA ILE A 417 7.54 -0.90 35.07
C ILE A 417 6.33 -1.29 34.21
N GLY A 418 5.94 -0.43 33.27
CA GLY A 418 4.84 -0.69 32.33
C GLY A 418 5.08 -1.95 31.50
N LEU A 419 6.31 -2.13 31.03
CA LEU A 419 6.71 -3.31 30.27
C LEU A 419 6.63 -4.58 31.12
N GLN A 420 7.05 -4.53 32.38
CA GLN A 420 6.93 -5.67 33.28
C GLN A 420 5.47 -6.13 33.42
N PHE A 421 4.50 -5.22 33.43
CA PHE A 421 3.09 -5.62 33.48
C PHE A 421 2.62 -6.34 32.22
N LEU A 422 3.06 -5.89 31.03
CA LEU A 422 2.76 -6.58 29.77
C LEU A 422 3.42 -7.96 29.74
N VAL A 423 4.68 -8.05 30.16
CA VAL A 423 5.43 -9.31 30.25
C VAL A 423 4.75 -10.31 31.20
N ASP A 424 4.35 -9.87 32.40
CA ASP A 424 3.66 -10.71 33.37
C ASP A 424 2.34 -11.24 32.81
N ALA A 425 1.67 -10.48 31.95
CA ALA A 425 0.46 -10.92 31.29
C ALA A 425 0.71 -12.02 30.25
N LEU A 426 1.79 -11.88 29.47
CA LEU A 426 2.15 -12.82 28.41
C LEU A 426 2.56 -14.20 28.92
N GLN A 427 2.91 -14.33 30.21
CA GLN A 427 3.14 -15.63 30.85
C GLN A 427 1.90 -16.53 30.83
N ASN A 428 0.69 -15.93 30.87
CA ASN A 428 -0.58 -16.64 30.94
C ASN A 428 -1.46 -16.43 29.69
N ASN A 429 -1.07 -15.50 28.82
CA ASN A 429 -1.75 -15.33 27.54
C ASN A 429 -1.39 -16.47 26.59
N THR A 430 -2.39 -17.01 25.90
CA THR A 430 -2.26 -18.19 25.03
C THR A 430 -2.80 -17.93 23.64
N THR A 431 -3.01 -16.67 23.27
CA THR A 431 -3.68 -16.31 22.02
C THR A 431 -2.94 -15.25 21.23
N LEU A 432 -2.18 -14.38 21.90
CA LEU A 432 -1.39 -13.34 21.25
C LEU A 432 -0.30 -13.98 20.39
N GLN A 433 -0.29 -13.61 19.12
CA GLN A 433 0.62 -14.11 18.08
C GLN A 433 1.53 -13.01 17.57
N PHE A 434 1.04 -11.77 17.54
CA PHE A 434 1.75 -10.61 17.07
C PHE A 434 1.78 -9.56 18.19
N LEU A 435 2.99 -9.18 18.59
CA LEU A 435 3.21 -8.07 19.50
C LEU A 435 4.21 -7.10 18.87
N GLN A 436 3.75 -5.88 18.60
CA GLN A 436 4.62 -4.79 18.20
C GLN A 436 4.84 -3.85 19.38
N LEU A 437 6.11 -3.70 19.71
CA LEU A 437 6.63 -2.74 20.67
C LEU A 437 7.60 -1.84 19.88
N ARG A 438 7.15 -0.67 19.41
CA ARG A 438 7.99 0.41 18.85
C ARG A 438 8.04 1.57 19.90
N SER A 439 9.11 2.38 20.00
CA SER A 439 9.30 3.60 20.87
C SER A 439 10.66 3.67 21.62
N ASN A 440 11.04 4.86 22.13
CA ASN A 440 12.21 5.16 23.01
C ASN A 440 12.21 4.49 24.42
N ILE A 441 11.77 3.24 24.51
CA ILE A 441 12.05 2.36 25.63
C ILE A 441 13.52 1.98 25.55
N SER A 442 14.24 2.02 26.67
CA SER A 442 15.65 1.63 26.68
C SER A 442 15.84 0.23 26.08
N GLY A 443 16.89 0.07 25.26
CA GLY A 443 17.16 -1.20 24.57
C GLY A 443 17.23 -2.40 25.51
N TYR A 444 17.69 -2.20 26.76
CA TYR A 444 17.75 -3.23 27.78
C TYR A 444 16.38 -3.82 28.11
N SER A 445 15.36 -2.96 28.25
CA SER A 445 14.01 -3.37 28.67
C SER A 445 13.24 -4.03 27.54
N ALA A 446 13.39 -3.54 26.31
CA ALA A 446 12.84 -4.20 25.12
C ALA A 446 13.40 -5.62 24.97
N VAL A 447 14.70 -5.79 25.19
CA VAL A 447 15.34 -7.11 25.13
C VAL A 447 14.95 -7.97 26.33
N ALA A 448 14.75 -7.41 27.53
CA ALA A 448 14.22 -8.17 28.66
C ALA A 448 12.84 -8.79 28.37
N ILE A 449 11.94 -8.03 27.73
CA ILE A 449 10.63 -8.52 27.27
C ILE A 449 10.80 -9.67 26.30
N ALA A 450 11.57 -9.45 25.23
CA ALA A 450 11.81 -10.44 24.21
C ALA A 450 12.45 -11.72 24.78
N THR A 451 13.38 -11.56 25.73
CA THR A 451 14.02 -12.67 26.45
C THR A 451 12.99 -13.48 27.22
N ILE A 452 12.08 -12.84 27.93
CA ILE A 452 11.07 -13.53 28.74
C ILE A 452 9.99 -14.16 27.86
N GLU A 453 9.51 -13.47 26.83
CA GLU A 453 8.53 -13.99 25.86
C GLU A 453 9.03 -15.25 25.18
N LEU A 454 10.28 -15.24 24.73
CA LEU A 454 10.88 -16.34 23.99
C LEU A 454 11.35 -17.49 24.89
N ARG A 455 11.77 -17.21 26.14
CA ARG A 455 12.14 -18.25 27.12
C ARG A 455 10.94 -18.95 27.75
N ASN A 456 9.84 -18.23 27.95
CA ASN A 456 8.63 -18.83 28.47
C ASN A 456 8.00 -19.69 27.39
N LYS A 457 7.27 -20.75 27.79
CA LYS A 457 6.53 -21.63 26.85
C LYS A 457 5.34 -20.90 26.18
N ASN A 458 5.39 -19.58 25.98
CA ASN A 458 4.48 -18.93 25.06
C ASN A 458 4.74 -19.54 23.69
N ARG A 459 3.74 -20.28 23.20
CA ARG A 459 3.81 -21.02 21.93
C ARG A 459 3.00 -20.33 20.84
N THR A 460 2.62 -19.09 21.06
CA THR A 460 1.71 -18.39 20.15
C THR A 460 2.38 -17.22 19.46
N ILE A 461 3.28 -16.49 20.13
CA ILE A 461 4.00 -15.39 19.48
C ILE A 461 4.83 -15.93 18.31
N SER A 462 4.44 -15.51 17.11
CA SER A 462 5.11 -15.78 15.84
C SER A 462 5.78 -14.55 15.25
N THR A 463 5.35 -13.36 15.68
CA THR A 463 5.94 -12.09 15.24
C THR A 463 6.18 -11.19 16.44
N LEU A 464 7.43 -10.75 16.57
CA LEU A 464 7.86 -9.84 17.62
C LEU A 464 8.54 -8.63 16.97
N GLY A 465 8.00 -7.44 17.23
CA GLY A 465 8.59 -6.21 16.75
C GLY A 465 9.27 -5.39 17.84
N LEU A 466 10.54 -5.07 17.61
CA LEU A 466 11.45 -4.35 18.52
C LEU A 466 12.24 -3.25 17.78
N SER A 467 11.71 -2.73 16.67
CA SER A 467 12.31 -1.62 15.94
C SER A 467 12.28 -0.32 16.76
N GLU A 468 13.28 0.56 16.54
CA GLU A 468 13.38 1.91 17.13
C GLU A 468 13.45 1.91 18.67
N ARG A 469 14.30 1.04 19.25
CA ARG A 469 14.42 0.79 20.70
C ARG A 469 15.80 1.10 21.28
N ASP A 470 16.69 1.74 20.53
CA ASP A 470 18.09 1.93 20.93
C ASP A 470 18.79 0.62 21.38
N ILE A 471 18.42 -0.53 20.80
CA ILE A 471 19.04 -1.82 21.13
C ILE A 471 20.46 -1.84 20.56
N GLY A 472 21.46 -1.96 21.44
CA GLY A 472 22.86 -2.11 21.08
C GLY A 472 23.35 -3.57 21.08
N ASP A 473 24.64 -3.73 20.86
CA ASP A 473 25.33 -5.03 20.84
C ASP A 473 25.27 -5.80 22.18
N GLU A 474 25.24 -5.09 23.31
CA GLU A 474 25.17 -5.70 24.64
C GLU A 474 23.74 -6.14 24.97
N GLU A 475 22.76 -5.30 24.65
CA GLU A 475 21.35 -5.58 24.88
C GLU A 475 20.91 -6.79 24.06
N ILE A 476 21.23 -6.85 22.76
CA ILE A 476 20.76 -7.94 21.89
C ILE A 476 21.19 -9.34 22.37
N GLN A 477 22.26 -9.44 23.16
CA GLN A 477 22.75 -10.71 23.69
C GLN A 477 21.71 -11.45 24.55
N TYR A 478 20.87 -10.74 25.32
CA TYR A 478 19.86 -11.43 26.14
C TYR A 478 18.75 -12.05 25.28
N LEU A 479 18.38 -11.37 24.18
CA LEU A 479 17.41 -11.84 23.20
C LEU A 479 17.91 -13.11 22.49
N VAL A 480 19.17 -13.13 22.09
CA VAL A 480 19.82 -14.27 21.39
C VAL A 480 19.69 -15.57 22.19
N ASN A 481 19.92 -15.53 23.50
CA ASN A 481 19.80 -16.73 24.35
C ASN A 481 18.37 -17.29 24.36
N ALA A 482 17.36 -16.45 24.15
CA ALA A 482 15.97 -16.86 24.14
C ALA A 482 15.53 -17.37 22.75
N LEU A 483 16.10 -16.82 21.67
CA LEU A 483 15.86 -17.27 20.30
C LEU A 483 16.33 -18.71 20.04
N ASP A 484 17.38 -19.16 20.73
CA ASP A 484 17.92 -20.52 20.63
C ASP A 484 16.95 -21.59 21.15
N ASP A 485 16.13 -21.24 22.15
CA ASP A 485 15.10 -22.12 22.74
C ASP A 485 13.71 -21.95 22.09
N ASN A 486 13.46 -20.81 21.46
CA ASN A 486 12.15 -20.50 20.88
C ASN A 486 11.87 -21.33 19.62
N ARG A 487 10.62 -21.80 19.49
CA ARG A 487 10.17 -22.65 18.37
C ARG A 487 8.88 -22.14 17.72
N THR A 488 8.58 -20.85 17.84
CA THR A 488 7.33 -20.27 17.32
C THR A 488 7.54 -18.95 16.59
N LEU A 489 8.58 -18.19 16.93
CA LEU A 489 8.91 -16.93 16.30
C LEU A 489 9.37 -17.16 14.85
N CYS A 490 8.60 -16.62 13.92
CA CYS A 490 8.87 -16.62 12.49
C CYS A 490 9.39 -15.26 12.00
N GLU A 491 9.00 -14.17 12.67
CA GLU A 491 9.35 -12.82 12.26
C GLU A 491 9.88 -11.99 13.44
N LEU A 492 11.03 -11.34 13.22
CA LEU A 492 11.68 -10.46 14.18
C LEU A 492 12.05 -9.14 13.50
N THR A 493 11.48 -8.02 13.96
CA THR A 493 11.86 -6.68 13.50
C THR A 493 12.76 -5.99 14.51
N LEU A 494 13.94 -5.55 14.04
CA LEU A 494 14.98 -4.88 14.81
C LEU A 494 15.49 -3.64 14.06
N GLU A 495 14.67 -3.08 13.18
CA GLU A 495 15.06 -1.94 12.35
C GLU A 495 15.29 -0.68 13.18
N SER A 496 16.14 0.22 12.71
CA SER A 496 16.39 1.51 13.37
C SER A 496 16.88 1.37 14.83
N ASN A 497 17.79 0.43 15.07
CA ASN A 497 18.44 0.22 16.37
C ASN A 497 19.96 0.56 16.29
N GLN A 498 20.70 0.28 17.36
CA GLN A 498 22.14 0.54 17.45
C GLN A 498 22.96 -0.76 17.34
N ILE A 499 22.45 -1.77 16.63
CA ILE A 499 23.09 -3.08 16.49
C ILE A 499 24.26 -2.97 15.52
N GLY A 500 25.45 -3.27 15.97
CA GLY A 500 26.68 -3.35 15.19
C GLY A 500 27.12 -4.78 14.91
N ASP A 501 28.38 -4.90 14.49
CA ASP A 501 28.97 -6.19 14.09
C ASP A 501 28.99 -7.23 15.21
N ASN A 502 29.19 -6.82 16.48
CA ASN A 502 29.20 -7.79 17.59
C ASN A 502 27.79 -8.28 17.91
N GLY A 503 26.78 -7.41 17.84
CA GLY A 503 25.39 -7.79 18.02
C GLY A 503 24.94 -8.79 16.95
N ILE A 504 25.33 -8.55 15.70
CA ILE A 504 25.10 -9.50 14.60
C ILE A 504 25.82 -10.82 14.82
N LYS A 505 27.05 -10.80 15.33
CA LYS A 505 27.75 -12.05 15.69
C LYS A 505 26.96 -12.88 16.71
N TYR A 506 26.37 -12.25 17.73
CA TYR A 506 25.50 -12.96 18.67
C TYR A 506 24.25 -13.49 17.98
N LEU A 507 23.58 -12.66 17.17
CA LEU A 507 22.38 -13.05 16.45
C LEU A 507 22.63 -14.23 15.50
N SER A 508 23.72 -14.19 14.74
CA SER A 508 24.15 -15.30 13.87
C SER A 508 24.29 -16.60 14.65
N ALA A 509 24.87 -16.58 15.85
CA ALA A 509 25.01 -17.79 16.66
C ALA A 509 23.66 -18.40 17.08
N ALA A 510 22.65 -17.59 17.41
CA ALA A 510 21.30 -18.12 17.67
C ALA A 510 20.63 -18.66 16.39
N LEU A 511 20.87 -18.01 15.24
CA LEU A 511 20.29 -18.42 13.95
C LEU A 511 20.86 -19.73 13.41
N GLU A 512 22.00 -20.22 13.93
CA GLU A 512 22.55 -21.53 13.56
C GLU A 512 21.62 -22.68 13.96
N ASN A 513 20.98 -22.58 15.13
CA ASN A 513 20.09 -23.61 15.67
C ASN A 513 18.60 -23.26 15.54
N ASN A 514 18.29 -22.01 15.24
CA ASN A 514 16.90 -21.58 15.08
C ASN A 514 16.30 -22.23 13.82
N ILE A 515 15.11 -22.82 13.98
CA ILE A 515 14.41 -23.55 12.92
C ILE A 515 13.07 -22.93 12.54
N THR A 516 12.75 -21.74 13.04
CA THR A 516 11.43 -21.12 12.84
C THR A 516 11.48 -19.74 12.24
N LEU A 517 12.55 -18.97 12.48
CA LEU A 517 12.68 -17.61 11.98
C LEU A 517 12.86 -17.62 10.47
N THR A 518 11.89 -17.03 9.78
CA THR A 518 11.85 -16.88 8.32
C THR A 518 12.13 -15.45 7.90
N ASN A 519 11.75 -14.46 8.71
CA ASN A 519 11.88 -13.04 8.36
C ASN A 519 12.67 -12.30 9.45
N LEU A 520 13.77 -11.66 9.05
CA LEU A 520 14.60 -10.86 9.94
C LEU A 520 14.82 -9.48 9.35
N TYR A 521 14.37 -8.46 10.06
CA TYR A 521 14.48 -7.07 9.62
C TYR A 521 15.51 -6.32 10.44
N LEU A 522 16.60 -5.88 9.81
CA LEU A 522 17.76 -5.25 10.44
C LEU A 522 18.15 -3.93 9.75
N ALA A 523 17.24 -3.35 8.96
CA ALA A 523 17.48 -2.08 8.29
C ALA A 523 17.80 -0.96 9.29
N GLN A 524 18.56 0.05 8.88
CA GLN A 524 18.88 1.23 9.69
C GLN A 524 19.59 0.89 11.02
N ASN A 525 20.59 0.02 10.97
CA ASN A 525 21.45 -0.33 12.11
C ASN A 525 22.92 0.10 11.85
N GLN A 526 23.85 -0.35 12.67
CA GLN A 526 25.29 -0.02 12.58
C GLN A 526 26.11 -1.20 12.03
N ILE A 527 25.50 -2.06 11.20
CA ILE A 527 26.13 -3.30 10.70
C ILE A 527 27.16 -2.97 9.62
N GLY A 528 28.40 -3.42 9.80
CA GLY A 528 29.50 -3.29 8.86
C GLY A 528 29.84 -4.60 8.13
N ASP A 529 31.02 -4.61 7.50
CA ASP A 529 31.51 -5.78 6.74
C ASP A 529 31.66 -7.05 7.60
N ILE A 530 32.01 -6.90 8.89
CA ILE A 530 32.21 -8.04 9.79
C ILE A 530 30.86 -8.67 10.15
N GLY A 531 29.85 -7.87 10.45
CA GLY A 531 28.49 -8.37 10.71
C GLY A 531 27.90 -9.02 9.46
N ALA A 532 28.08 -8.41 8.29
CA ALA A 532 27.68 -9.00 7.01
C ALA A 532 28.38 -10.36 6.75
N GLN A 533 29.66 -10.50 7.09
CA GLN A 533 30.38 -11.78 7.02
C GLN A 533 29.78 -12.82 7.98
N CYS A 534 29.45 -12.46 9.22
CA CYS A 534 28.82 -13.37 10.18
C CYS A 534 27.47 -13.89 9.65
N LEU A 535 26.64 -13.01 9.08
CA LEU A 535 25.39 -13.40 8.43
C LEU A 535 25.65 -14.30 7.22
N ALA A 536 26.63 -13.97 6.38
CA ALA A 536 26.99 -14.79 5.22
C ALA A 536 27.40 -16.23 5.62
N ASP A 537 28.10 -16.39 6.75
CA ASP A 537 28.54 -17.70 7.21
C ASP A 537 27.37 -18.60 7.65
N ILE A 538 26.37 -18.04 8.33
CA ILE A 538 25.18 -18.80 8.72
C ILE A 538 24.25 -19.03 7.54
N LEU A 539 24.15 -18.08 6.60
CA LEU A 539 23.26 -18.18 5.45
C LEU A 539 23.61 -19.37 4.55
N LYS A 540 24.88 -19.78 4.46
CA LYS A 540 25.28 -20.96 3.67
C LYS A 540 24.53 -22.23 4.09
N ASN A 541 24.21 -22.36 5.38
CA ASN A 541 23.61 -23.56 5.94
C ASN A 541 22.20 -23.35 6.51
N ASN A 542 21.80 -22.09 6.78
CA ASN A 542 20.47 -21.79 7.28
C ASN A 542 19.39 -22.26 6.29
N LYS A 543 18.34 -22.90 6.82
CA LYS A 543 17.27 -23.54 6.03
C LYS A 543 15.90 -22.91 6.23
N THR A 544 15.83 -21.76 6.89
CA THR A 544 14.55 -21.19 7.33
C THR A 544 14.39 -19.73 6.95
N LEU A 545 15.46 -18.95 6.97
CA LEU A 545 15.43 -17.53 6.69
C LEU A 545 15.15 -17.31 5.19
N TYR A 546 13.95 -16.80 4.94
CA TYR A 546 13.37 -16.48 3.64
C TYR A 546 13.57 -15.02 3.25
N LYS A 547 13.56 -14.11 4.24
CA LYS A 547 13.71 -12.66 4.03
C LYS A 547 14.67 -12.04 5.05
N LEU A 548 15.59 -11.22 4.55
CA LEU A 548 16.57 -10.48 5.36
C LEU A 548 16.69 -9.03 4.85
N THR A 549 16.33 -8.05 5.69
CA THR A 549 16.54 -6.63 5.35
C THR A 549 17.78 -6.08 6.03
N LEU A 550 18.71 -5.52 5.24
CA LEU A 550 19.96 -4.91 5.71
C LEU A 550 20.14 -3.49 5.15
N ALA A 551 19.09 -2.90 4.59
CA ALA A 551 19.13 -1.54 4.04
C ALA A 551 19.59 -0.51 5.10
N TRP A 552 20.15 0.62 4.69
CA TRP A 552 20.55 1.71 5.58
C TRP A 552 21.55 1.30 6.68
N ASN A 553 22.50 0.41 6.38
CA ASN A 553 23.57 0.00 7.28
C ASN A 553 24.94 0.54 6.81
N GLN A 554 26.04 0.03 7.38
CA GLN A 554 27.41 0.42 7.07
C GLN A 554 28.19 -0.64 6.28
N ILE A 555 27.50 -1.55 5.59
CA ILE A 555 28.10 -2.67 4.85
C ILE A 555 28.83 -2.13 3.61
N GLY A 556 30.08 -2.51 3.42
CA GLY A 556 30.89 -2.19 2.26
C GLY A 556 31.00 -3.35 1.27
N ASP A 557 31.86 -3.18 0.26
CA ASP A 557 32.06 -4.16 -0.81
C ASP A 557 32.52 -5.53 -0.30
N THR A 558 33.30 -5.56 0.78
CA THR A 558 33.78 -6.81 1.36
C THR A 558 32.62 -7.63 1.93
N GLY A 559 31.76 -7.00 2.75
CA GLY A 559 30.60 -7.67 3.34
C GLY A 559 29.55 -8.07 2.28
N ALA A 560 29.25 -7.16 1.35
CA ALA A 560 28.30 -7.43 0.26
C ALA A 560 28.74 -8.62 -0.61
N LYS A 561 30.04 -8.71 -0.94
CA LYS A 561 30.60 -9.85 -1.69
C LYS A 561 30.43 -11.17 -0.94
N GLN A 562 30.55 -11.16 0.39
CA GLN A 562 30.44 -12.37 1.19
C GLN A 562 29.01 -12.87 1.28
N LEU A 563 28.04 -11.95 1.43
CA LEU A 563 26.62 -12.25 1.32
C LEU A 563 26.29 -12.84 -0.06
N ALA A 564 26.79 -12.24 -1.15
CA ALA A 564 26.61 -12.77 -2.50
C ALA A 564 27.20 -14.18 -2.68
N LEU A 565 28.37 -14.46 -2.10
CA LEU A 565 28.96 -15.81 -2.13
C LEU A 565 28.15 -16.83 -1.32
N ALA A 566 27.54 -16.42 -0.21
CA ALA A 566 26.67 -17.27 0.58
C ALA A 566 25.39 -17.64 -0.19
N LEU A 567 24.79 -16.67 -0.89
CA LEU A 567 23.56 -16.87 -1.67
C LEU A 567 23.69 -17.87 -2.81
N LYS A 568 24.90 -18.05 -3.38
CA LYS A 568 25.15 -19.09 -4.39
C LYS A 568 24.87 -20.50 -3.89
N ASN A 569 24.96 -20.72 -2.58
CA ASN A 569 24.70 -22.01 -1.93
C ASN A 569 23.42 -22.01 -1.08
N ASN A 570 22.80 -20.85 -0.87
CA ASN A 570 21.55 -20.73 -0.13
C ASN A 570 20.37 -20.73 -1.11
N GLU A 571 19.53 -21.76 -1.00
CA GLU A 571 18.35 -21.97 -1.85
C GLU A 571 17.04 -21.49 -1.19
N ILE A 572 17.09 -20.90 0.01
CA ILE A 572 15.91 -20.61 0.84
C ILE A 572 15.61 -19.11 0.92
N LEU A 573 16.65 -18.28 1.09
CA LEU A 573 16.53 -16.83 1.14
C LEU A 573 16.11 -16.35 -0.25
N GLU A 574 14.93 -15.75 -0.34
CA GLU A 574 14.35 -15.21 -1.58
C GLU A 574 14.47 -13.68 -1.63
N GLU A 575 14.52 -13.00 -0.48
CA GLU A 575 14.59 -11.55 -0.42
C GLU A 575 15.76 -11.08 0.45
N LEU A 576 16.71 -10.38 -0.15
CA LEU A 576 17.80 -9.68 0.53
C LEU A 576 17.85 -8.22 0.08
N THR A 577 17.63 -7.28 1.01
CA THR A 577 17.71 -5.85 0.71
C THR A 577 19.01 -5.24 1.26
N LEU A 578 19.74 -4.51 0.41
CA LEU A 578 21.02 -3.88 0.76
C LEU A 578 21.06 -2.38 0.43
N ASN A 579 19.93 -1.76 0.10
CA ASN A 579 19.83 -0.35 -0.30
C ASN A 579 20.50 0.56 0.73
N ASN A 580 21.06 1.69 0.29
CA ASN A 580 21.63 2.70 1.20
C ASN A 580 22.72 2.16 2.16
N ASN A 581 23.55 1.23 1.67
CA ASN A 581 24.80 0.81 2.31
C ASN A 581 26.02 1.48 1.65
N LYS A 582 27.24 1.13 2.07
CA LYS A 582 28.50 1.63 1.53
C LYS A 582 29.04 0.75 0.38
N VAL A 583 28.15 0.12 -0.39
CA VAL A 583 28.50 -0.75 -1.53
C VAL A 583 28.74 0.11 -2.77
N SER A 584 29.83 -0.14 -3.47
CA SER A 584 30.18 0.58 -4.70
C SER A 584 29.26 0.22 -5.85
N ILE A 585 28.99 1.21 -6.72
CA ILE A 585 28.15 1.06 -7.92
C ILE A 585 28.66 -0.07 -8.84
N GLU A 586 29.98 -0.24 -8.92
CA GLU A 586 30.59 -1.33 -9.70
C GLU A 586 30.18 -2.71 -9.19
N LEU A 587 30.12 -2.88 -7.86
CA LEU A 587 29.72 -4.15 -7.25
C LEU A 587 28.19 -4.33 -7.26
N GLN A 588 27.41 -3.25 -7.14
CA GLN A 588 25.95 -3.27 -7.26
C GLN A 588 25.51 -3.85 -8.61
N ASN A 589 26.04 -3.30 -9.71
CA ASN A 589 25.78 -3.79 -11.07
C ASN A 589 26.17 -5.26 -11.27
N TYR A 590 27.25 -5.69 -10.63
CA TYR A 590 27.69 -7.09 -10.67
C TYR A 590 26.74 -8.02 -9.89
N MET A 591 26.17 -7.56 -8.77
CA MET A 591 25.27 -8.36 -7.93
C MET A 591 23.88 -8.51 -8.55
N GLU A 592 23.32 -7.44 -9.11
CA GLU A 592 22.01 -7.46 -9.79
C GLU A 592 21.99 -8.39 -11.02
N THR A 593 23.11 -8.43 -11.76
CA THR A 593 23.25 -9.33 -12.91
C THR A 593 23.58 -10.77 -12.52
N ALA A 594 24.02 -11.01 -11.28
CA ALA A 594 24.44 -12.32 -10.81
C ALA A 594 23.38 -13.09 -10.00
N ASP A 595 22.43 -12.40 -9.34
CA ASP A 595 21.35 -13.01 -8.57
C ASP A 595 20.16 -12.04 -8.41
N THR A 596 18.97 -12.45 -8.87
CA THR A 596 17.75 -11.60 -8.87
C THR A 596 17.16 -11.34 -7.48
N ARG A 597 17.72 -11.95 -6.43
CA ARG A 597 17.26 -11.80 -5.04
C ARG A 597 17.85 -10.58 -4.32
N PHE A 598 18.76 -9.87 -4.98
CA PHE A 598 19.23 -8.57 -4.53
C PHE A 598 18.26 -7.48 -4.96
N TYR A 599 17.66 -6.82 -3.97
CA TYR A 599 16.93 -5.59 -4.19
C TYR A 599 17.82 -4.43 -3.79
N LEU A 600 18.12 -3.59 -4.78
CA LEU A 600 18.91 -2.35 -4.71
C LEU A 600 18.10 -1.31 -5.50
N GLU A 601 17.34 -0.45 -4.81
CA GLU A 601 16.72 0.72 -5.46
C GLU A 601 17.65 1.93 -5.30
N GLU A 602 17.75 2.74 -6.37
CA GLU A 602 18.53 4.00 -6.42
C GLU A 602 18.09 5.05 -5.41
#